data_AF-A0A085ZNI7-F1
#
_entry.id   AF-A0A085ZNI7-F1
#
_cell.length_a   1.000
_cell.length_b   1.000
_cell.length_c   1.000
_cell.angle_alpha   90.00
_cell.angle_beta   90.00
_cell.angle_gamma   90.00
#
_symmetry.space_group_name_H-M   'P 1'
#
loop_
_entity.id
_entity.type
_entity.pdbx_description
1 polymer ?
#
loop_
_entity_poly.entity_id
_entity_poly.type
_entity_poly.pdbx_seq_one_letter_code
_entity_poly.pdbx_strand_id
1 'polypeptide(L)'
;MLPKTLKIIRIRKMDNKPLEKQAQSFIISQLIKFDFKVNELSFDEKGSDLYIIKQSKKHHLKYLTIQCKGRKLNDKNTSVRIPISYVENNFILFIYTIDDEKNENLFLFFPEQIKEWKINTKNEYSVSINKERIKQIDFQEKIFNRQLAYKIDELLKDVKEYTSIFIDGIFLEKSIDWAYKTYSKIWPEKKLKKPDLIDVINNILEFYNRYKTEKKIINCTLFLSSSFSLEQRINIDYENLKFQTKNGNQVRILINKTNEIIAFEICEELDRLIDNDNIVLVASDQIYEHELSQLKSKGYDMIIVRSNYHDGSDMYSEFRWGDVTLAIGLAFGLERHEL
;
A
#
# COMPACT_ATOMS: atom_id res chain seq x y z
N MET A 1 59.64 -12.43 50.68
CA MET A 1 58.31 -12.43 50.05
C MET A 1 57.85 -11.00 49.86
N LEU A 2 57.72 -10.54 48.62
CA LEU A 2 57.06 -9.29 48.23
C LEU A 2 56.41 -9.54 46.84
N PRO A 3 55.16 -9.10 46.59
CA PRO A 3 54.35 -9.66 45.50
C PRO A 3 54.64 -8.99 44.15
N LYS A 4 54.63 -9.81 43.09
CA LYS A 4 54.58 -9.36 41.70
C LYS A 4 53.28 -8.58 41.46
N THR A 5 53.41 -7.30 41.10
CA THR A 5 52.30 -6.48 40.62
C THR A 5 51.90 -6.94 39.22
N LEU A 6 50.78 -7.66 39.13
CA LEU A 6 50.09 -7.93 37.87
C LEU A 6 49.55 -6.61 37.30
N LYS A 7 50.18 -6.11 36.23
CA LYS A 7 49.58 -5.07 35.38
C LYS A 7 48.37 -5.67 34.66
N ILE A 8 47.17 -5.32 35.12
CA ILE A 8 45.92 -5.56 34.42
C ILE A 8 45.96 -4.73 33.13
N ILE A 9 46.14 -5.40 31.99
CA ILE A 9 45.99 -4.79 30.67
C ILE A 9 44.49 -4.52 30.48
N ARG A 10 44.10 -3.25 30.61
CA ARG A 10 42.78 -2.75 30.20
C ARG A 10 42.65 -2.99 28.69
N ILE A 11 41.85 -3.99 28.31
CA ILE A 11 41.45 -4.22 26.92
C ILE A 11 40.76 -2.93 26.44
N ARG A 12 41.41 -2.22 25.51
CA ARG A 12 40.84 -1.04 24.85
C ARG A 12 39.55 -1.47 24.16
N LYS A 13 38.44 -0.80 24.53
CA LYS A 13 37.16 -0.86 23.84
C LYS A 13 37.42 -0.58 22.35
N MET A 14 37.14 -1.54 21.47
CA MET A 14 37.30 -1.38 20.02
C MET A 14 36.51 -0.15 19.58
N ASP A 15 37.20 0.83 18.98
CA ASP A 15 36.55 1.99 18.40
C ASP A 15 35.88 1.58 17.09
N ASN A 16 34.57 1.33 17.12
CA ASN A 16 33.80 0.93 15.95
C ASN A 16 33.48 2.12 15.02
N LYS A 17 33.82 3.36 15.40
CA LYS A 17 33.49 4.57 14.63
C LYS A 17 33.95 4.54 13.17
N PRO A 18 35.17 4.06 12.82
CA PRO A 18 35.58 3.99 11.42
C PRO A 18 34.69 3.05 10.59
N LEU A 19 34.29 1.92 11.18
CA LEU A 19 33.44 0.94 10.53
C LEU A 19 32.00 1.45 10.41
N GLU A 20 31.50 2.18 11.40
CA GLU A 20 30.17 2.82 11.35
C GLU A 20 30.12 3.89 10.26
N LYS A 21 31.16 4.71 10.12
CA LYS A 21 31.28 5.66 9.00
C LYS A 21 31.33 4.96 7.64
N GLN A 22 32.12 3.90 7.50
CA GLN A 22 32.17 3.11 6.27
C GLN A 22 30.79 2.54 5.93
N ALA A 23 30.09 1.97 6.93
CA ALA A 23 28.73 1.46 6.77
C ALA A 23 27.78 2.55 6.25
N GLN A 24 27.77 3.72 6.90
CA GLN A 24 26.91 4.84 6.53
C GLN A 24 27.17 5.30 5.09
N SER A 25 28.43 5.52 4.71
CA SER A 25 28.78 5.91 3.33
C SER A 25 28.38 4.86 2.30
N PHE A 26 28.57 3.57 2.62
CA PHE A 26 28.16 2.48 1.75
C PHE A 26 26.63 2.46 1.57
N ILE A 27 25.88 2.57 2.66
CA ILE A 27 24.41 2.60 2.64
C ILE A 27 23.89 3.76 1.79
N ILE A 28 24.44 4.98 1.97
CA ILE A 28 24.09 6.15 1.16
C ILE A 28 24.32 5.85 -0.33
N SER A 29 25.48 5.29 -0.68
CA SER A 29 25.81 4.97 -2.07
C SER A 29 24.84 3.95 -2.69
N GLN A 30 24.36 2.98 -1.91
CA GLN A 30 23.41 1.98 -2.38
C GLN A 30 22.00 2.57 -2.52
N LEU A 31 21.56 3.40 -1.60
CA LEU A 31 20.26 4.07 -1.67
C LEU A 31 20.17 5.05 -2.84
N ILE A 32 21.25 5.81 -3.12
CA ILE A 32 21.30 6.74 -4.27
C ILE A 32 21.17 6.00 -5.60
N LYS A 33 21.69 4.76 -5.73
CA LYS A 33 21.51 3.94 -6.95
C LYS A 33 20.05 3.60 -7.25
N PHE A 34 19.17 3.71 -6.26
CA PHE A 34 17.72 3.54 -6.39
C PHE A 34 16.97 4.88 -6.31
N ASP A 35 17.64 5.99 -6.59
CA ASP A 35 17.09 7.35 -6.67
C ASP A 35 16.50 7.89 -5.35
N PHE A 36 16.87 7.33 -4.20
CA PHE A 36 16.47 7.87 -2.90
C PHE A 36 17.26 9.13 -2.56
N LYS A 37 16.55 10.18 -2.15
CA LYS A 37 17.13 11.39 -1.55
C LYS A 37 17.40 11.14 -0.07
N VAL A 38 18.64 10.79 0.22
CA VAL A 38 19.13 10.50 1.59
C VAL A 38 19.80 11.74 2.15
N ASN A 39 19.53 12.04 3.42
CA ASN A 39 20.19 13.11 4.14
C ASN A 39 20.75 12.58 5.47
N GLU A 40 21.88 13.15 5.90
CA GLU A 40 22.50 12.84 7.18
C GLU A 40 21.91 13.71 8.29
N LEU A 41 21.76 13.15 9.50
CA LEU A 41 21.40 13.94 10.68
C LEU A 41 22.65 14.51 11.32
N SER A 42 22.67 15.82 11.54
CA SER A 42 23.72 16.49 12.30
C SER A 42 23.64 16.24 13.81
N PHE A 43 22.51 15.69 14.29
CA PHE A 43 22.25 15.40 15.70
C PHE A 43 21.64 14.00 15.87
N ASP A 44 22.13 13.28 16.87
CA ASP A 44 21.78 11.88 17.16
C ASP A 44 20.40 11.81 17.88
N GLU A 45 19.32 12.14 17.17
CA GLU A 45 17.95 12.04 17.70
C GLU A 45 17.36 10.65 17.43
N LYS A 46 16.90 9.99 18.51
CA LYS A 46 16.23 8.68 18.48
C LYS A 46 17.01 7.56 17.76
N GLY A 47 18.35 7.64 17.77
CA GLY A 47 19.23 6.61 17.20
C GLY A 47 19.17 6.47 15.68
N SER A 48 18.73 7.52 14.98
CA SER A 48 18.69 7.57 13.53
C SER A 48 19.98 8.21 12.99
N ASP A 49 20.59 7.60 11.99
CA ASP A 49 21.82 8.11 11.35
C ASP A 49 21.48 8.87 10.05
N LEU A 50 20.44 8.42 9.33
CA LEU A 50 20.00 9.02 8.05
C LEU A 50 18.47 9.19 8.02
N TYR A 51 18.00 10.04 7.12
CA TYR A 51 16.59 10.10 6.73
C TYR A 51 16.42 10.11 5.22
N ILE A 52 15.37 9.44 4.75
CA ILE A 52 14.84 9.63 3.39
C ILE A 52 13.59 10.47 3.52
N ILE A 53 13.53 11.59 2.81
CA ILE A 53 12.31 12.40 2.70
C ILE A 53 11.75 12.25 1.31
N LYS A 54 10.46 11.91 1.24
CA LYS A 54 9.67 12.03 0.02
C LYS A 54 8.65 13.13 0.27
N GLN A 55 8.89 14.28 -0.35
CA GLN A 55 7.91 15.35 -0.36
C GLN A 55 6.77 14.88 -1.27
N SER A 56 5.59 14.66 -0.69
CA SER A 56 4.40 14.48 -1.51
C SER A 56 3.87 15.83 -1.97
N LYS A 57 2.98 15.82 -2.95
CA LYS A 57 2.42 17.04 -3.55
C LYS A 57 1.57 17.86 -2.56
N LYS A 58 1.19 17.29 -1.41
CA LYS A 58 0.57 18.01 -0.29
C LYS A 58 1.52 18.05 0.88
N HIS A 59 1.34 19.02 1.77
CA HIS A 59 2.20 19.40 2.90
C HIS A 59 2.52 18.32 3.95
N HIS A 60 2.37 17.03 3.64
CA HIS A 60 2.77 15.90 4.47
C HIS A 60 4.18 15.45 4.06
N LEU A 61 5.14 15.77 4.91
CA LEU A 61 6.51 15.27 4.78
C LEU A 61 6.54 13.83 5.28
N LYS A 62 6.53 12.86 4.37
CA LYS A 62 6.83 11.47 4.71
C LYS A 62 8.35 11.33 4.82
N TYR A 63 8.78 10.80 5.96
CA TYR A 63 10.17 10.49 6.19
C TYR A 63 10.32 9.09 6.74
N LEU A 64 11.37 8.41 6.31
CA LEU A 64 11.87 7.20 6.94
C LEU A 64 13.13 7.54 7.72
N THR A 65 13.20 7.07 8.96
CA THR A 65 14.42 7.10 9.76
C THR A 65 15.22 5.83 9.53
N ILE A 66 16.52 5.99 9.39
CA ILE A 66 17.42 4.89 9.07
C ILE A 66 18.51 4.83 10.13
N GLN A 67 18.68 3.66 10.73
CA GLN A 67 19.84 3.36 11.55
C GLN A 67 20.85 2.50 10.76
N CYS A 68 22.12 2.86 10.87
CA CYS A 68 23.26 2.22 10.22
C CYS A 68 24.09 1.48 11.29
N LYS A 69 24.30 0.18 11.11
CA LYS A 69 25.18 -0.60 12.01
C LYS A 69 26.23 -1.36 11.20
N GLY A 70 27.50 -0.99 11.37
CA GLY A 70 28.63 -1.71 10.80
C GLY A 70 29.13 -2.84 11.72
N ARG A 71 29.37 -4.04 11.18
CA ARG A 71 29.90 -5.19 11.94
C ARG A 71 31.01 -5.91 11.17
N LYS A 72 32.13 -6.14 11.83
CA LYS A 72 33.16 -7.04 11.31
C LYS A 72 32.76 -8.48 11.60
N LEU A 73 32.71 -9.32 10.57
CA LEU A 73 32.42 -10.74 10.71
C LEU A 73 33.69 -11.49 11.03
N ASN A 74 33.69 -12.13 12.18
CA ASN A 74 34.70 -13.11 12.57
C ASN A 74 33.97 -14.40 12.99
N ASP A 75 34.75 -15.40 13.41
CA ASP A 75 34.19 -16.69 13.84
C ASP A 75 33.47 -16.58 15.20
N LYS A 76 33.55 -15.42 15.87
CA LYS A 76 32.84 -15.13 17.12
C LYS A 76 31.53 -14.42 16.83
N ASN A 77 30.55 -14.64 17.70
CA ASN A 77 29.28 -13.93 17.64
C ASN A 77 29.48 -12.45 17.97
N THR A 78 28.99 -11.57 17.10
CA THR A 78 28.74 -10.17 17.40
C THR A 78 27.25 -9.92 17.51
N SER A 79 26.84 -8.82 18.16
CA SER A 79 25.42 -8.48 18.31
C SER A 79 25.11 -7.10 17.75
N VAL A 80 23.93 -6.99 17.14
CA VAL A 80 23.28 -5.73 16.82
C VAL A 80 22.13 -5.56 17.80
N ARG A 81 22.04 -4.37 18.40
CA ARG A 81 21.09 -4.05 19.45
C ARG A 81 20.43 -2.72 19.14
N ILE A 82 19.12 -2.68 19.28
CA ILE A 82 18.28 -1.52 18.95
C ILE A 82 17.31 -1.30 20.12
N PRO A 83 17.35 -0.15 20.80
CA PRO A 83 16.36 0.20 21.81
C PRO A 83 14.93 0.07 21.27
N ILE A 84 14.03 -0.52 22.05
CA ILE A 84 12.62 -0.70 21.63
C ILE A 84 11.97 0.64 21.26
N SER A 85 12.30 1.70 21.99
CA SER A 85 11.77 3.05 21.77
C SER A 85 12.14 3.67 20.41
N TYR A 86 13.09 3.10 19.67
CA TYR A 86 13.49 3.60 18.35
C TYR A 86 12.67 2.98 17.21
N VAL A 87 12.05 1.81 17.43
CA VAL A 87 11.42 1.01 16.37
C VAL A 87 9.96 1.44 16.15
N GLU A 88 9.79 2.63 15.58
CA GLU A 88 8.50 3.15 15.08
C GLU A 88 8.19 2.60 13.67
N ASN A 89 7.00 2.90 13.11
CA ASN A 89 6.57 2.36 11.81
C ASN A 89 7.40 2.89 10.62
N ASN A 90 8.06 4.03 10.79
CA ASN A 90 8.91 4.65 9.79
C ASN A 90 10.40 4.38 10.00
N PHE A 91 10.75 3.44 10.90
CA PHE A 91 12.15 3.09 11.21
C PHE A 91 12.63 1.90 10.39
N ILE A 92 13.79 2.01 9.76
CA ILE A 92 14.47 0.88 9.12
C ILE A 92 15.91 0.75 9.60
N LEU A 93 16.42 -0.47 9.63
CA LEU A 93 17.78 -0.78 10.04
C LEU A 93 18.56 -1.38 8.88
N PHE A 94 19.70 -0.77 8.56
CA PHE A 94 20.72 -1.39 7.74
C PHE A 94 21.83 -1.98 8.61
N ILE A 95 22.16 -3.24 8.35
CA ILE A 95 23.34 -3.90 8.91
C ILE A 95 24.33 -4.12 7.77
N TYR A 96 25.43 -3.38 7.84
CA TYR A 96 26.56 -3.54 6.96
C TYR A 96 27.56 -4.50 7.61
N THR A 97 28.03 -5.50 6.87
CA THR A 97 29.05 -6.42 7.36
C THR A 97 30.23 -6.53 6.43
N ILE A 98 31.42 -6.65 7.00
CA ILE A 98 32.66 -6.92 6.26
C ILE A 98 33.42 -8.05 6.94
N ASP A 99 33.90 -9.02 6.17
CA ASP A 99 34.75 -10.09 6.69
C ASP A 99 36.25 -9.79 6.55
N ASP A 100 37.09 -10.75 6.93
CA ASP A 100 38.55 -10.61 6.83
C ASP A 100 39.06 -10.61 5.38
N GLU A 101 38.29 -11.20 4.45
CA GLU A 101 38.57 -11.24 3.00
C GLU A 101 38.08 -9.99 2.27
N LYS A 102 37.50 -9.02 2.99
CA LYS A 102 36.89 -7.80 2.46
C LYS A 102 35.62 -8.04 1.66
N ASN A 103 34.93 -9.16 1.86
CA ASN A 103 33.59 -9.34 1.33
C ASN A 103 32.60 -8.49 2.13
N GLU A 104 31.92 -7.59 1.44
CA GLU A 104 30.95 -6.66 2.00
C GLU A 104 29.53 -7.21 1.76
N ASN A 105 28.67 -7.14 2.78
CA ASN A 105 27.25 -7.45 2.65
C ASN A 105 26.41 -6.35 3.30
N LEU A 106 25.21 -6.14 2.76
CA LEU A 106 24.26 -5.16 3.26
C LEU A 106 22.90 -5.80 3.46
N PHE A 107 22.41 -5.78 4.69
CA PHE A 107 21.11 -6.34 5.06
C PHE A 107 20.16 -5.23 5.49
N LEU A 108 18.90 -5.30 5.04
CA LEU A 108 17.83 -4.38 5.41
C LEU A 108 16.78 -5.09 6.27
N PHE A 109 16.47 -4.50 7.42
CA PHE A 109 15.41 -4.95 8.31
C PHE A 109 14.34 -3.88 8.47
N PHE A 110 13.09 -4.27 8.28
CA PHE A 110 11.89 -3.45 8.49
C PHE A 110 11.39 -3.57 9.94
N PRO A 111 10.56 -2.61 10.44
CA PRO A 111 10.17 -2.57 11.85
C PRO A 111 9.56 -3.87 12.36
N GLU A 112 8.70 -4.50 11.57
CA GLU A 112 8.03 -5.77 11.92
C GLU A 112 9.03 -6.91 12.13
N GLN A 113 10.09 -6.96 11.31
CA GLN A 113 11.12 -7.99 11.39
C GLN A 113 12.03 -7.78 12.61
N ILE A 114 12.28 -6.53 12.99
CA ILE A 114 13.07 -6.20 14.18
C ILE A 114 12.28 -6.55 15.45
N LYS A 115 10.96 -6.33 15.44
CA LYS A 115 10.06 -6.64 16.56
C LYS A 115 9.99 -8.13 16.89
N GLU A 116 10.37 -9.01 15.97
CA GLU A 116 10.47 -10.46 16.18
C GLU A 116 11.76 -10.89 16.92
N TRP A 117 12.73 -9.98 17.11
CA TRP A 117 13.99 -10.30 17.77
C TRP A 117 13.85 -10.47 19.28
N LYS A 118 14.79 -11.21 19.88
CA LYS A 118 14.83 -11.38 21.34
C LYS A 118 15.10 -10.03 22.01
N ILE A 119 14.30 -9.74 23.04
CA ILE A 119 14.48 -8.57 23.90
C ILE A 119 15.50 -8.94 24.99
N ASN A 120 16.50 -8.08 25.19
CA ASN A 120 17.49 -8.24 26.25
C ASN A 120 17.06 -7.54 27.55
N THR A 121 17.86 -7.68 28.61
CA THR A 121 17.59 -7.07 29.94
C THR A 121 17.61 -5.54 29.95
N LYS A 122 18.01 -4.89 28.86
CA LYS A 122 18.03 -3.43 28.70
C LYS A 122 16.89 -2.91 27.82
N ASN A 123 15.88 -3.74 27.53
CA ASN A 123 14.77 -3.39 26.64
C ASN A 123 15.26 -3.01 25.22
N GLU A 124 16.21 -3.78 24.69
CA GLU A 124 16.68 -3.66 23.31
C GLU A 124 16.37 -4.94 22.54
N TYR A 125 15.88 -4.80 21.32
CA TYR A 125 15.86 -5.87 20.33
C TYR A 125 17.29 -6.26 20.00
N SER A 126 17.61 -7.55 20.01
CA SER A 126 18.97 -8.04 19.80
C SER A 126 19.01 -9.22 18.83
N VAL A 127 19.89 -9.12 17.84
CA VAL A 127 20.24 -10.22 16.94
C VAL A 127 21.74 -10.52 17.02
N SER A 128 22.08 -11.80 17.07
CA SER A 128 23.46 -12.27 16.98
C SER A 128 23.81 -12.51 15.52
N ILE A 129 25.04 -12.17 15.13
CA ILE A 129 25.55 -12.25 13.77
C ILE A 129 26.95 -12.88 13.80
N ASN A 130 27.20 -13.82 12.88
CA ASN A 130 28.50 -14.41 12.59
C ASN A 130 28.50 -14.89 11.12
N LYS A 131 29.61 -15.45 10.63
CA LYS A 131 29.75 -15.93 9.24
C LYS A 131 28.70 -16.97 8.84
N GLU A 132 28.28 -17.85 9.74
CA GLU A 132 27.30 -18.90 9.45
C GLU A 132 25.86 -18.37 9.51
N ARG A 133 25.58 -17.47 10.45
CA ARG A 133 24.26 -16.86 10.65
C ARG A 133 23.84 -16.08 9.41
N ILE A 134 24.75 -15.32 8.81
CA ILE A 134 24.41 -14.54 7.62
C ILE A 134 24.09 -15.41 6.40
N LYS A 135 24.51 -16.68 6.38
CA LYS A 135 24.20 -17.64 5.30
C LYS A 135 22.83 -18.30 5.45
N GLN A 136 22.17 -18.14 6.59
CA GLN A 136 20.84 -18.70 6.82
C GLN A 136 19.79 -17.96 5.98
N ILE A 137 18.76 -18.70 5.55
CA ILE A 137 17.74 -18.22 4.60
C ILE A 137 17.09 -16.91 5.07
N ASP A 138 16.70 -16.85 6.34
CA ASP A 138 16.04 -15.68 6.92
C ASP A 138 16.91 -14.42 6.93
N PHE A 139 18.25 -14.56 6.88
CA PHE A 139 19.20 -13.47 6.74
C PHE A 139 19.50 -13.14 5.26
N GLN A 140 19.61 -14.16 4.42
CA GLN A 140 19.82 -14.01 2.97
C GLN A 140 18.66 -13.27 2.30
N GLU A 141 17.43 -13.51 2.74
CA GLU A 141 16.24 -12.77 2.30
C GLU A 141 16.29 -11.26 2.62
N LYS A 142 17.20 -10.83 3.50
CA LYS A 142 17.38 -9.43 3.89
C LYS A 142 18.46 -8.72 3.09
N ILE A 143 19.19 -9.41 2.21
CA ILE A 143 20.21 -8.78 1.37
C ILE A 143 19.57 -7.66 0.55
N PHE A 144 20.08 -6.45 0.72
CA PHE A 144 19.54 -5.27 0.07
C PHE A 144 19.65 -5.40 -1.45
N ASN A 145 18.51 -5.31 -2.11
CA ASN A 145 18.35 -5.50 -3.54
C ASN A 145 17.17 -4.66 -4.04
N ARG A 146 16.90 -4.74 -5.35
CA ARG A 146 15.80 -4.00 -6.00
C ARG A 146 14.42 -4.26 -5.38
N GLN A 147 14.11 -5.50 -4.96
CA GLN A 147 12.83 -5.82 -4.35
C GLN A 147 12.67 -5.14 -2.99
N LEU A 148 13.72 -5.13 -2.17
CA LEU A 148 13.71 -4.45 -0.87
C LEU A 148 13.71 -2.92 -1.03
N ALA A 149 14.38 -2.39 -2.07
CA ALA A 149 14.28 -0.98 -2.43
C ALA A 149 12.83 -0.58 -2.78
N TYR A 150 12.11 -1.40 -3.57
CA TYR A 150 10.68 -1.14 -3.84
C TYR A 150 9.83 -1.11 -2.56
N LYS A 151 10.14 -1.94 -1.56
CA LYS A 151 9.43 -1.88 -0.27
C LYS A 151 9.69 -0.58 0.50
N ILE A 152 10.89 -0.02 0.42
CA ILE A 152 11.18 1.33 0.97
C ILE A 152 10.31 2.37 0.27
N ASP A 153 10.19 2.30 -1.06
CA ASP A 153 9.33 3.18 -1.83
C ASP A 153 7.85 3.08 -1.42
N GLU A 154 7.35 1.86 -1.20
CA GLU A 154 5.99 1.61 -0.70
C GLU A 154 5.74 2.25 0.68
N LEU A 155 6.71 2.20 1.59
CA LEU A 155 6.59 2.87 2.89
C LEU A 155 6.55 4.40 2.77
N LEU A 156 7.21 4.93 1.74
CA LEU A 156 7.24 6.35 1.42
C LEU A 156 6.06 6.80 0.56
N LYS A 157 5.18 5.89 0.11
CA LYS A 157 3.94 6.28 -0.57
C LYS A 157 2.94 6.88 0.41
N ASP A 158 2.17 7.84 -0.09
CA ASP A 158 1.01 8.34 0.65
C ASP A 158 -0.02 7.23 0.75
N VAL A 159 -0.38 6.89 2.00
CA VAL A 159 -1.56 6.08 2.27
C VAL A 159 -2.66 7.10 2.48
N LYS A 160 -3.60 7.15 1.54
CA LYS A 160 -4.75 8.02 1.65
C LYS A 160 -5.66 7.55 2.78
N GLU A 161 -6.24 8.50 3.52
CA GLU A 161 -6.96 8.21 4.76
C GLU A 161 -8.24 7.42 4.52
N TYR A 162 -8.88 7.68 3.38
CA TYR A 162 -10.16 7.13 2.95
C TYR A 162 -10.06 6.50 1.56
N THR A 163 -11.04 5.66 1.24
CA THR A 163 -11.35 5.29 -0.15
C THR A 163 -12.74 5.81 -0.48
N SER A 164 -12.88 6.46 -1.62
CA SER A 164 -14.15 6.91 -2.16
C SER A 164 -14.48 6.14 -3.43
N ILE A 165 -15.71 5.64 -3.50
CA ILE A 165 -16.29 4.99 -4.68
C ILE A 165 -17.36 5.91 -5.25
N PHE A 166 -17.26 6.22 -6.53
CA PHE A 166 -18.31 6.94 -7.25
C PHE A 166 -18.95 5.99 -8.25
N ILE A 167 -20.28 5.88 -8.20
CA ILE A 167 -21.04 4.99 -9.08
C ILE A 167 -21.99 5.82 -9.91
N ASP A 168 -21.80 5.77 -11.23
CA ASP A 168 -22.74 6.31 -12.20
C ASP A 168 -23.93 5.35 -12.32
N GLY A 169 -25.10 5.80 -11.87
CA GLY A 169 -26.31 4.98 -11.85
C GLY A 169 -26.87 4.66 -13.23
N ILE A 170 -26.65 5.51 -14.23
CA ILE A 170 -27.05 5.24 -15.62
C ILE A 170 -26.19 4.11 -16.18
N PHE A 171 -24.88 4.20 -15.97
CA PHE A 171 -23.95 3.15 -16.35
C PHE A 171 -24.26 1.82 -15.64
N LEU A 172 -24.54 1.86 -14.33
CA LEU A 172 -24.88 0.67 -13.57
C LEU A 172 -26.17 0.01 -14.07
N GLU A 173 -27.22 0.77 -14.37
CA GLU A 173 -28.49 0.26 -14.91
C GLU A 173 -28.25 -0.48 -16.23
N LYS A 174 -27.55 0.16 -17.17
CA LYS A 174 -27.18 -0.45 -18.47
C LYS A 174 -26.36 -1.73 -18.27
N SER A 175 -25.43 -1.72 -17.32
CA SER A 175 -24.56 -2.86 -17.03
C SER A 175 -25.32 -4.04 -16.44
N ILE A 176 -26.34 -3.79 -15.61
CA ILE A 176 -27.23 -4.83 -15.07
C ILE A 176 -28.03 -5.47 -16.21
N ASP A 177 -28.64 -4.66 -17.08
CA ASP A 177 -29.41 -5.18 -18.22
C ASP A 177 -28.53 -6.00 -19.17
N TRP A 178 -27.31 -5.55 -19.43
CA TRP A 178 -26.35 -6.26 -20.26
C TRP A 178 -25.89 -7.58 -19.61
N ALA A 179 -25.50 -7.55 -18.35
CA ALA A 179 -25.06 -8.74 -17.62
C ALA A 179 -26.19 -9.77 -17.56
N TYR A 180 -27.43 -9.34 -17.33
CA TYR A 180 -28.59 -10.24 -17.31
C TYR A 180 -28.74 -10.97 -18.65
N LYS A 181 -28.76 -10.22 -19.77
CA LYS A 181 -28.84 -10.80 -21.12
C LYS A 181 -27.71 -11.78 -21.40
N THR A 182 -26.49 -11.42 -21.01
CA THR A 182 -25.28 -12.22 -21.24
C THR A 182 -25.34 -13.53 -20.47
N TYR A 183 -25.54 -13.47 -19.15
CA TYR A 183 -25.55 -14.65 -18.32
C TYR A 183 -26.78 -15.53 -18.52
N SER A 184 -27.96 -14.96 -18.84
CA SER A 184 -29.12 -15.78 -19.22
C SER A 184 -28.90 -16.56 -20.52
N LYS A 185 -28.03 -16.08 -21.41
CA LYS A 185 -27.66 -16.81 -22.64
C LYS A 185 -26.65 -17.92 -22.35
N ILE A 186 -25.70 -17.66 -21.44
CA ILE A 186 -24.65 -18.63 -21.07
C ILE A 186 -25.24 -19.75 -20.20
N TRP A 187 -26.10 -19.39 -19.24
CA TRP A 187 -26.71 -20.26 -18.23
C TRP A 187 -28.25 -20.24 -18.31
N PRO A 188 -28.85 -20.73 -19.41
CA PRO A 188 -30.30 -20.62 -19.65
C PRO A 188 -31.16 -21.36 -18.61
N GLU A 189 -30.61 -22.38 -17.97
CA GLU A 189 -31.27 -23.16 -16.92
C GLU A 189 -31.27 -22.45 -15.54
N LYS A 190 -30.43 -21.44 -15.35
CA LYS A 190 -30.33 -20.72 -14.08
C LYS A 190 -31.35 -19.60 -13.97
N LYS A 191 -32.05 -19.59 -12.84
CA LYS A 191 -32.92 -18.47 -12.46
C LYS A 191 -32.09 -17.36 -11.81
N LEU A 192 -31.63 -16.42 -12.62
CA LEU A 192 -30.95 -15.21 -12.15
C LEU A 192 -31.86 -14.40 -11.21
N LYS A 193 -31.31 -13.96 -10.09
CA LYS A 193 -32.01 -13.14 -9.09
C LYS A 193 -31.96 -11.66 -9.46
N LYS A 194 -32.90 -10.87 -8.96
CA LYS A 194 -32.75 -9.41 -8.95
C LYS A 194 -31.64 -9.04 -7.96
N PRO A 195 -30.58 -8.31 -8.37
CA PRO A 195 -29.42 -8.05 -7.54
C PRO A 195 -29.75 -7.02 -6.44
N ASP A 196 -28.98 -7.06 -5.35
CA ASP A 196 -29.00 -6.07 -4.28
C ASP A 196 -27.83 -5.08 -4.43
N LEU A 197 -28.06 -3.80 -4.13
CA LEU A 197 -27.04 -2.76 -4.23
C LEU A 197 -25.82 -3.03 -3.35
N ILE A 198 -26.03 -3.50 -2.12
CA ILE A 198 -24.94 -3.80 -1.19
C ILE A 198 -24.10 -4.94 -1.73
N ASP A 199 -24.73 -5.99 -2.26
CA ASP A 199 -24.03 -7.13 -2.84
C ASP A 199 -23.19 -6.71 -4.05
N VAL A 200 -23.75 -5.88 -4.95
CA VAL A 200 -23.00 -5.34 -6.10
C VAL A 200 -21.79 -4.53 -5.64
N ILE A 201 -21.96 -3.58 -4.70
CA ILE A 201 -20.86 -2.74 -4.20
C ILE A 201 -19.80 -3.60 -3.49
N ASN A 202 -20.22 -4.55 -2.66
CA ASN A 202 -19.32 -5.44 -1.95
C ASN A 202 -18.50 -6.32 -2.93
N ASN A 203 -19.14 -6.82 -3.99
CA ASN A 203 -18.45 -7.60 -5.02
C ASN A 203 -17.46 -6.73 -5.82
N ILE A 204 -17.83 -5.49 -6.19
CA ILE A 204 -16.90 -4.53 -6.83
C ILE A 204 -15.67 -4.32 -5.93
N LEU A 205 -15.89 -4.08 -4.64
CA LEU A 205 -14.81 -3.91 -3.67
C LEU A 205 -13.93 -5.16 -3.53
N GLU A 206 -14.53 -6.35 -3.50
CA GLU A 206 -13.79 -7.61 -3.37
C GLU A 206 -12.93 -7.92 -4.59
N PHE A 207 -13.42 -7.61 -5.80
CA PHE A 207 -12.66 -7.83 -7.03
C PHE A 207 -11.58 -6.77 -7.29
N TYR A 208 -11.91 -5.50 -7.02
CA TYR A 208 -11.16 -4.40 -7.61
C TYR A 208 -10.50 -3.47 -6.61
N ASN A 209 -11.00 -3.35 -5.37
CA ASN A 209 -10.37 -2.45 -4.40
C ASN A 209 -9.04 -3.03 -3.90
N ARG A 210 -7.94 -2.43 -4.36
CA ARG A 210 -6.57 -2.80 -3.96
C ARG A 210 -5.94 -1.82 -2.99
N TYR A 211 -6.68 -0.82 -2.55
CA TYR A 211 -6.15 0.25 -1.70
C TYR A 211 -6.07 -0.15 -0.23
N LYS A 212 -4.96 0.21 0.41
CA LYS A 212 -4.86 0.24 1.87
C LYS A 212 -5.42 1.58 2.34
N THR A 213 -6.39 1.53 3.23
CA THR A 213 -7.07 2.72 3.79
C THR A 213 -6.81 2.76 5.28
N GLU A 214 -6.21 3.84 5.78
CA GLU A 214 -5.80 3.92 7.18
C GLU A 214 -7.00 3.87 8.14
N LYS A 215 -8.05 4.64 7.84
CA LYS A 215 -9.25 4.69 8.70
C LYS A 215 -10.17 3.49 8.53
N LYS A 216 -9.91 2.60 7.58
CA LYS A 216 -10.80 1.49 7.18
C LYS A 216 -12.24 1.94 6.89
N ILE A 217 -12.40 3.16 6.37
CA ILE A 217 -13.70 3.72 5.96
C ILE A 217 -13.71 3.85 4.45
N ILE A 218 -14.80 3.38 3.84
CA ILE A 218 -15.07 3.51 2.42
C ILE A 218 -16.36 4.30 2.26
N ASN A 219 -16.28 5.46 1.60
CA ASN A 219 -17.44 6.26 1.23
C ASN A 219 -17.85 5.85 -0.17
N CYS A 220 -19.10 5.44 -0.35
CA CYS A 220 -19.65 5.08 -1.66
C CYS A 220 -20.76 6.04 -2.00
N THR A 221 -20.65 6.78 -3.10
CA THR A 221 -21.71 7.66 -3.59
C THR A 221 -22.29 7.08 -4.87
N LEU A 222 -23.58 6.74 -4.83
CA LEU A 222 -24.35 6.35 -6.00
C LEU A 222 -25.10 7.57 -6.52
N PHE A 223 -24.82 7.96 -7.76
CA PHE A 223 -25.49 9.06 -8.44
C PHE A 223 -26.65 8.50 -9.28
N LEU A 224 -27.86 8.97 -9.00
CA LEU A 224 -29.08 8.57 -9.70
C LEU A 224 -29.61 9.74 -10.52
N SER A 225 -29.96 9.48 -11.78
CA SER A 225 -30.72 10.45 -12.57
C SER A 225 -32.20 10.28 -12.28
N SER A 226 -32.92 11.38 -12.12
CA SER A 226 -34.38 11.35 -12.01
C SER A 226 -35.09 10.82 -13.25
N SER A 227 -34.41 10.77 -14.40
CA SER A 227 -34.95 10.27 -15.66
C SER A 227 -34.71 8.78 -15.91
N PHE A 228 -33.93 8.13 -15.05
CA PHE A 228 -33.53 6.72 -15.17
C PHE A 228 -34.13 5.88 -14.05
N SER A 229 -34.12 4.56 -14.24
CA SER A 229 -34.95 3.64 -13.46
C SER A 229 -34.15 2.51 -12.82
N LEU A 230 -32.92 2.81 -12.38
CA LEU A 230 -32.04 1.84 -11.72
C LEU A 230 -32.76 1.11 -10.58
N GLU A 231 -33.62 1.79 -9.81
CA GLU A 231 -34.41 1.22 -8.72
C GLU A 231 -35.35 0.08 -9.17
N GLN A 232 -35.73 0.04 -10.45
CA GLN A 232 -36.50 -1.07 -11.02
C GLN A 232 -35.64 -2.31 -11.26
N ARG A 233 -34.34 -2.12 -11.51
CA ARG A 233 -33.38 -3.19 -11.87
C ARG A 233 -32.59 -3.74 -10.70
N ILE A 234 -32.39 -2.97 -9.64
CA ILE A 234 -31.69 -3.39 -8.42
C ILE A 234 -32.56 -3.19 -7.18
N ASN A 235 -32.33 -3.98 -6.13
CA ASN A 235 -32.93 -3.75 -4.82
C ASN A 235 -32.06 -2.75 -4.05
N ILE A 236 -32.70 -1.73 -3.48
CA ILE A 236 -32.05 -0.70 -2.66
C ILE A 236 -32.80 -0.65 -1.33
N ASP A 237 -32.15 -1.08 -0.25
CA ASP A 237 -32.64 -0.87 1.10
C ASP A 237 -32.17 0.50 1.62
N TYR A 238 -33.03 1.50 1.45
CA TYR A 238 -32.75 2.89 1.85
C TYR A 238 -32.55 3.05 3.36
N GLU A 239 -33.05 2.13 4.19
CA GLU A 239 -32.89 2.19 5.64
C GLU A 239 -31.52 1.64 6.09
N ASN A 240 -30.88 0.80 5.27
CA ASN A 240 -29.65 0.08 5.62
C ASN A 240 -28.50 0.34 4.63
N LEU A 241 -28.16 1.60 4.40
CA LEU A 241 -27.09 2.03 3.49
C LEU A 241 -25.67 1.92 4.08
N LYS A 242 -25.37 0.84 4.79
CA LYS A 242 -24.04 0.59 5.38
C LYS A 242 -23.77 -0.89 5.56
N PHE A 243 -22.52 -1.31 5.38
CA PHE A 243 -22.09 -2.68 5.63
C PHE A 243 -20.60 -2.76 5.97
N GLN A 244 -20.12 -3.95 6.34
CA GLN A 244 -18.71 -4.19 6.60
C GLN A 244 -18.15 -5.20 5.59
N THR A 245 -17.03 -4.87 4.96
CA THR A 245 -16.32 -5.80 4.05
C THR A 245 -15.62 -6.90 4.84
N LYS A 246 -15.27 -8.01 4.17
CA LYS A 246 -14.46 -9.11 4.75
C LYS A 246 -13.13 -8.63 5.35
N ASN A 247 -12.54 -7.58 4.79
CA ASN A 247 -11.27 -6.99 5.25
C ASN A 247 -11.46 -6.02 6.44
N GLY A 248 -12.68 -5.90 6.97
CA GLY A 248 -13.01 -5.09 8.13
C GLY A 248 -13.28 -3.61 7.82
N ASN A 249 -13.28 -3.20 6.55
CA ASN A 249 -13.64 -1.83 6.19
C ASN A 249 -15.14 -1.57 6.39
N GLN A 250 -15.48 -0.43 6.97
CA GLN A 250 -16.86 0.07 7.07
C GLN A 250 -17.21 0.84 5.80
N VAL A 251 -18.22 0.39 5.08
CA VAL A 251 -18.73 1.04 3.87
C VAL A 251 -19.99 1.83 4.24
N ARG A 252 -20.03 3.10 3.81
CA ARG A 252 -21.18 3.99 3.94
C ARG A 252 -21.65 4.36 2.55
N ILE A 253 -22.92 4.14 2.26
CA ILE A 253 -23.51 4.43 0.95
C ILE A 253 -24.32 5.73 1.06
N LEU A 254 -23.99 6.70 0.22
CA LEU A 254 -24.76 7.91 -0.02
C LEU A 254 -25.44 7.76 -1.37
N ILE A 255 -26.75 8.02 -1.43
CA ILE A 255 -27.48 8.06 -2.68
C ILE A 255 -27.76 9.53 -2.99
N ASN A 256 -27.20 10.02 -4.08
CA ASN A 256 -27.44 11.37 -4.58
C ASN A 256 -28.34 11.29 -5.82
N LYS A 257 -29.53 11.88 -5.76
CA LYS A 257 -30.47 11.90 -6.89
C LYS A 257 -30.51 13.30 -7.48
N THR A 258 -30.27 13.39 -8.78
CA THR A 258 -30.11 14.65 -9.49
C THR A 258 -30.87 14.70 -10.81
N ASN A 259 -31.19 15.92 -11.24
CA ASN A 259 -31.69 16.22 -12.58
C ASN A 259 -30.57 16.66 -13.53
N GLU A 260 -29.37 16.90 -13.01
CA GLU A 260 -28.20 17.30 -13.77
C GLU A 260 -27.54 16.10 -14.47
N ILE A 261 -26.50 16.39 -15.26
CA ILE A 261 -25.68 15.37 -15.91
C ILE A 261 -24.79 14.72 -14.85
N ILE A 262 -25.07 13.43 -14.53
CA ILE A 262 -24.35 12.65 -13.51
C ILE A 262 -22.82 12.73 -13.66
N ALA A 263 -22.33 12.65 -14.90
CA ALA A 263 -20.89 12.68 -15.16
C ALA A 263 -20.21 13.97 -14.66
N PHE A 264 -20.89 15.11 -14.78
CA PHE A 264 -20.34 16.38 -14.30
C PHE A 264 -20.30 16.44 -12.77
N GLU A 265 -21.34 15.95 -12.08
CA GLU A 265 -21.32 15.88 -10.62
C GLU A 265 -20.21 14.96 -10.09
N ILE A 266 -20.02 13.81 -10.75
CA ILE A 266 -18.93 12.89 -10.41
C ILE A 266 -17.57 13.57 -10.64
N CYS A 267 -17.38 14.26 -11.75
CA CYS A 267 -16.14 14.99 -12.02
C CYS A 267 -15.87 16.09 -10.98
N GLU A 268 -16.89 16.82 -10.52
CA GLU A 268 -16.72 17.78 -9.42
C GLU A 268 -16.29 17.11 -8.11
N GLU A 269 -16.88 15.98 -7.76
CA GLU A 269 -16.49 15.23 -6.57
C GLU A 269 -15.09 14.62 -6.69
N LEU A 270 -14.71 14.16 -7.89
CA LEU A 270 -13.36 13.72 -8.19
C LEU A 270 -12.36 14.85 -7.93
N ASP A 271 -12.59 16.05 -8.48
CA ASP A 271 -11.69 17.18 -8.27
C ASP A 271 -11.53 17.56 -6.79
N ARG A 272 -12.60 17.44 -6.00
CA ARG A 272 -12.58 17.71 -4.56
C ARG A 272 -11.78 16.67 -3.76
N LEU A 273 -11.89 15.39 -4.13
CA LEU A 273 -11.44 14.28 -3.30
C LEU A 273 -10.18 13.56 -3.82
N ILE A 274 -9.82 13.69 -5.10
CA ILE A 274 -8.74 12.93 -5.74
C ILE A 274 -7.38 13.09 -5.07
N ASP A 275 -7.14 14.21 -4.40
CA ASP A 275 -5.91 14.40 -3.65
C ASP A 275 -5.87 13.63 -2.32
N ASN A 276 -7.01 13.48 -1.66
CA ASN A 276 -7.09 13.01 -0.27
C ASN A 276 -7.54 11.55 -0.17
N ASP A 277 -8.31 11.08 -1.15
CA ASP A 277 -8.98 9.78 -1.12
C ASP A 277 -8.46 8.86 -2.23
N ASN A 278 -8.35 7.57 -1.94
CA ASN A 278 -8.19 6.59 -3.00
C ASN A 278 -9.51 6.53 -3.78
N ILE A 279 -9.46 6.54 -5.11
CA ILE A 279 -10.67 6.63 -5.93
C ILE A 279 -10.92 5.32 -6.67
N VAL A 280 -12.16 4.84 -6.58
CA VAL A 280 -12.73 3.82 -7.46
C VAL A 280 -13.91 4.44 -8.22
N LEU A 281 -13.81 4.59 -9.53
CA LEU A 281 -14.88 5.13 -10.36
C LEU A 281 -15.58 3.98 -11.10
N VAL A 282 -16.88 3.84 -10.93
CA VAL A 282 -17.72 2.84 -11.61
C VAL A 282 -18.51 3.57 -12.70
N ALA A 283 -17.90 3.67 -13.89
CA ALA A 283 -18.42 4.39 -15.05
C ALA A 283 -17.75 3.91 -16.34
N SER A 284 -18.38 4.15 -17.49
CA SER A 284 -17.84 3.79 -18.81
C SER A 284 -18.19 4.78 -19.93
N ASP A 285 -18.71 5.96 -19.60
CA ASP A 285 -19.15 6.93 -20.61
C ASP A 285 -17.99 7.78 -21.15
N GLN A 286 -17.97 8.06 -22.46
CA GLN A 286 -16.94 8.87 -23.11
C GLN A 286 -16.80 10.27 -22.49
N ILE A 287 -17.86 10.83 -21.89
CA ILE A 287 -17.82 12.15 -21.23
C ILE A 287 -16.69 12.27 -20.21
N TYR A 288 -16.30 11.17 -19.53
CA TYR A 288 -15.26 11.19 -18.51
C TYR A 288 -13.82 11.22 -19.08
N GLU A 289 -13.61 10.91 -20.37
CA GLU A 289 -12.26 10.69 -20.94
C GLU A 289 -11.32 11.88 -20.75
N HIS A 290 -11.84 13.09 -20.99
CA HIS A 290 -11.04 14.30 -20.96
C HIS A 290 -10.50 14.58 -19.56
N GLU A 291 -11.38 14.61 -18.57
CA GLU A 291 -11.08 14.84 -17.16
C GLU A 291 -10.14 13.75 -16.63
N LEU A 292 -10.41 12.48 -16.95
CA LEU A 292 -9.53 11.38 -16.53
C LEU A 292 -8.14 11.48 -17.14
N SER A 293 -8.03 11.85 -18.42
CA SER A 293 -6.74 12.08 -19.08
C SER A 293 -5.95 13.20 -18.40
N GLN A 294 -6.62 14.31 -18.05
CA GLN A 294 -6.01 15.39 -17.29
C GLN A 294 -5.51 14.92 -15.92
N LEU A 295 -6.31 14.18 -15.16
CA LEU A 295 -5.92 13.64 -13.86
C LEU A 295 -4.73 12.68 -13.98
N LYS A 296 -4.72 11.83 -15.01
CA LYS A 296 -3.60 10.93 -15.27
C LYS A 296 -2.31 11.69 -15.56
N SER A 297 -2.37 12.73 -16.40
CA SER A 297 -1.21 13.57 -16.74
C SER A 297 -0.64 14.30 -15.52
N LYS A 298 -1.49 14.64 -14.54
CA LYS A 298 -1.09 15.19 -13.23
C LYS A 298 -0.49 14.13 -12.30
N GLY A 299 -0.43 12.86 -12.70
CA GLY A 299 0.17 11.76 -11.94
C GLY A 299 -0.73 11.18 -10.85
N TYR A 300 -2.04 11.42 -10.91
CA TYR A 300 -2.98 10.72 -10.04
C TYR A 300 -3.08 9.24 -10.42
N ASP A 301 -3.57 8.45 -9.48
CA ASP A 301 -3.88 7.03 -9.68
C ASP A 301 -5.26 6.73 -9.11
N MET A 302 -6.05 5.96 -9.86
CA MET A 302 -7.39 5.52 -9.51
C MET A 302 -7.68 4.17 -10.19
N ILE A 303 -8.78 3.53 -9.77
CA ILE A 303 -9.28 2.30 -10.39
C ILE A 303 -10.60 2.61 -11.07
N ILE A 304 -10.72 2.19 -12.33
CA ILE A 304 -11.92 2.35 -13.14
C ILE A 304 -12.63 1.01 -13.26
N VAL A 305 -13.90 0.93 -12.88
CA VAL A 305 -14.73 -0.25 -13.05
C VAL A 305 -15.72 0.05 -14.16
N ARG A 306 -15.48 -0.54 -15.33
CA ARG A 306 -16.23 -0.28 -16.56
C ARG A 306 -16.86 -1.57 -17.08
N SER A 307 -17.64 -1.51 -18.15
CA SER A 307 -18.12 -2.71 -18.82
C SER A 307 -17.13 -3.10 -19.92
N ASN A 308 -17.05 -4.38 -20.26
CA ASN A 308 -16.32 -4.85 -21.45
C ASN A 308 -17.23 -4.94 -22.71
N TYR A 309 -18.41 -4.34 -22.65
CA TYR A 309 -19.35 -4.31 -23.77
C TYR A 309 -19.11 -3.10 -24.67
N HIS A 310 -18.77 -3.36 -25.93
CA HIS A 310 -18.54 -2.32 -26.93
C HIS A 310 -19.82 -1.85 -27.61
N ASP A 311 -20.45 -0.79 -27.09
CA ASP A 311 -21.53 -0.07 -27.78
C ASP A 311 -21.06 1.16 -28.58
N GLY A 312 -19.75 1.43 -28.57
CA GLY A 312 -19.15 2.58 -29.25
C GLY A 312 -19.17 3.88 -28.45
N SER A 313 -19.70 3.87 -27.23
CA SER A 313 -19.63 4.99 -26.27
C SER A 313 -18.66 4.74 -25.11
N ASP A 314 -17.82 3.70 -25.24
CA ASP A 314 -16.89 3.30 -24.20
C ASP A 314 -15.78 4.33 -23.98
N MET A 315 -15.61 4.67 -22.70
CA MET A 315 -14.50 5.45 -22.21
C MET A 315 -13.15 4.73 -22.37
N TYR A 316 -12.22 5.41 -23.04
CA TYR A 316 -10.79 5.15 -22.96
C TYR A 316 -10.19 5.74 -21.68
N SER A 317 -9.37 4.93 -20.99
CA SER A 317 -8.68 5.37 -19.78
C SER A 317 -7.35 4.65 -19.62
N GLU A 318 -6.31 5.41 -19.26
CA GLU A 318 -4.98 4.89 -18.93
C GLU A 318 -4.86 4.42 -17.46
N PHE A 319 -5.97 4.48 -16.71
CA PHE A 319 -6.03 3.95 -15.37
C PHE A 319 -6.19 2.43 -15.38
N ARG A 320 -5.88 1.81 -14.23
CA ARG A 320 -6.15 0.39 -14.03
C ARG A 320 -7.65 0.18 -14.05
N TRP A 321 -8.11 -0.89 -14.70
CA TRP A 321 -9.53 -1.13 -14.84
C TRP A 321 -9.98 -2.55 -14.51
N GLY A 322 -11.27 -2.70 -14.24
CA GLY A 322 -11.97 -3.96 -14.00
C GLY A 322 -13.35 -3.99 -14.66
N ASP A 323 -13.92 -5.18 -14.84
CA ASP A 323 -15.21 -5.38 -15.49
C ASP A 323 -16.35 -5.48 -14.47
N VAL A 324 -17.30 -4.53 -14.51
CA VAL A 324 -18.44 -4.48 -13.60
C VAL A 324 -19.34 -5.73 -13.72
N THR A 325 -19.38 -6.37 -14.89
CA THR A 325 -20.29 -7.49 -15.17
C THR A 325 -19.98 -8.71 -14.31
N LEU A 326 -18.73 -8.91 -13.89
CA LEU A 326 -18.34 -9.99 -12.98
C LEU A 326 -18.93 -9.79 -11.57
N ALA A 327 -18.88 -8.55 -11.07
CA ALA A 327 -19.45 -8.22 -9.77
C ALA A 327 -20.99 -8.32 -9.76
N ILE A 328 -21.62 -7.93 -10.87
CA ILE A 328 -23.07 -8.07 -11.07
C ILE A 328 -23.47 -9.55 -11.20
N GLY A 329 -22.69 -10.36 -11.91
CA GLY A 329 -22.96 -11.80 -12.08
C GLY A 329 -23.07 -12.53 -10.74
N LEU A 330 -22.16 -12.27 -9.81
CA LEU A 330 -22.26 -12.78 -8.43
C LEU A 330 -23.54 -12.31 -7.73
N ALA A 331 -23.92 -11.04 -7.90
CA ALA A 331 -25.13 -10.48 -7.30
C ALA A 331 -26.43 -11.08 -7.90
N PHE A 332 -26.39 -11.59 -9.14
CA PHE A 332 -27.47 -12.39 -9.71
C PHE A 332 -27.57 -13.80 -9.11
N GLY A 333 -26.57 -14.22 -8.32
CA GLY A 333 -26.50 -15.54 -7.71
C GLY A 333 -25.68 -16.57 -8.49
N LEU A 334 -24.81 -16.12 -9.41
CA LEU A 334 -23.81 -16.99 -10.02
C LEU A 334 -22.65 -17.25 -9.04
N GLU A 335 -21.96 -18.36 -9.24
CA GLU A 335 -20.74 -18.71 -8.53
C GLU A 335 -19.51 -18.21 -9.28
N ARG A 336 -18.37 -18.09 -8.58
CA ARG A 336 -17.13 -17.55 -9.17
C ARG A 336 -16.62 -18.32 -10.39
N HIS A 337 -16.90 -19.63 -10.46
CA HIS A 337 -16.45 -20.46 -11.57
C HIS A 337 -17.36 -20.32 -12.81
N GLU A 338 -18.44 -19.55 -12.70
CA GLU A 338 -19.47 -19.36 -13.73
C GLU A 338 -19.41 -17.97 -14.39
N LEU A 339 -18.47 -17.14 -13.94
CA LEU A 339 -18.24 -15.77 -14.42
C LEU A 339 -17.26 -15.72 -15.58
#